data_AF-A0A4Q5U7X0-F1
#
_entry.id   AF-A0A4Q5U7X0-F1
#
_cell.length_a   1.000
_cell.length_b   1.000
_cell.length_c   1.000
_cell.angle_alpha   90.00
_cell.angle_beta   90.00
_cell.angle_gamma   90.00
#
_symmetry.space_group_name_H-M   'P 1'
#
loop_
_entity.id
_entity.type
_entity.pdbx_description
1 polymer ?
#
loop_
_entity_poly.entity_id
_entity_poly.type
_entity_poly.pdbx_seq_one_letter_code
_entity_poly.pdbx_strand_id
1 'polypeptide(L)'
;MSHTKDESIFMNSAVTSPSSEPEIKDITSDPIAAEAVALASRLLETAHAQQSAGEKREAAQMSRLMEDKAGKAFLFAMVDETFRASQSKVAARRWRGIMYDFGIPEYPAQELQ
;
A
#
# COMPACT_ATOMS: atom_id res chain seq x y z
N MET A 1 -28.24 -62.72 -32.84
CA MET A 1 -27.93 -63.46 -31.58
C MET A 1 -26.52 -63.04 -31.20
N SER A 2 -26.20 -62.29 -30.15
CA SER A 2 -26.88 -61.73 -28.98
C SER A 2 -25.96 -60.57 -28.50
N HIS A 3 -26.50 -59.40 -28.11
CA HIS A 3 -26.47 -58.86 -26.74
C HIS A 3 -25.09 -58.87 -26.03
N THR A 4 -24.54 -57.88 -25.34
CA THR A 4 -24.80 -56.45 -25.01
C THR A 4 -23.76 -56.12 -23.91
N LYS A 5 -23.23 -54.89 -23.91
CA LYS A 5 -22.53 -54.17 -22.81
C LYS A 5 -21.13 -54.64 -22.36
N ASP A 6 -20.17 -53.70 -22.37
CA ASP A 6 -19.87 -53.00 -21.11
C ASP A 6 -19.26 -51.61 -21.37
N GLU A 7 -20.03 -50.60 -20.98
CA GLU A 7 -19.50 -49.29 -20.60
C GLU A 7 -18.80 -49.47 -19.25
N SER A 8 -17.47 -49.36 -19.25
CA SER A 8 -16.68 -49.13 -18.05
C SER A 8 -15.54 -48.20 -18.47
N ILE A 9 -15.80 -46.89 -18.44
CA ILE A 9 -15.37 -46.04 -17.33
C ILE A 9 -13.88 -45.72 -17.45
N PHE A 10 -13.64 -44.46 -17.82
CA PHE A 10 -12.58 -43.60 -17.31
C PHE A 10 -11.46 -44.31 -16.53
N MET A 11 -10.24 -44.28 -17.07
CA MET A 11 -9.08 -43.86 -16.29
C MET A 11 -8.00 -43.37 -17.25
N ASN A 12 -8.03 -42.06 -17.43
CA ASN A 12 -6.92 -41.24 -17.89
C ASN A 12 -5.71 -41.55 -17.00
N SER A 13 -4.74 -42.32 -17.48
CA SER A 13 -3.44 -42.43 -16.82
C SER A 13 -2.56 -41.27 -17.27
N ALA A 14 -2.95 -40.07 -16.82
CA ALA A 14 -2.05 -38.94 -16.73
C ALA A 14 -1.31 -39.04 -15.39
N VAL A 15 -0.43 -40.05 -15.28
CA VAL A 15 0.75 -39.98 -14.41
C VAL A 15 1.82 -39.38 -15.32
N THR A 16 2.03 -38.08 -15.31
CA THR A 16 2.91 -37.43 -14.35
C THR A 16 2.63 -35.92 -14.42
N SER A 17 1.91 -35.37 -13.46
CA SER A 17 2.10 -33.96 -13.12
C SER A 17 3.22 -33.93 -12.08
N PRO A 18 4.40 -33.37 -12.36
CA PRO A 18 5.20 -32.84 -11.28
C PRO A 18 4.36 -31.71 -10.68
N SER A 19 3.98 -31.86 -9.42
CA SER A 19 3.56 -30.75 -8.58
C SER A 19 4.72 -29.76 -8.50
N SER A 20 4.85 -28.90 -9.49
CA SER A 20 5.62 -27.66 -9.36
C SER A 20 4.74 -26.69 -8.59
N GLU A 21 4.71 -26.86 -7.26
CA GLU A 21 4.57 -25.71 -6.38
C GLU A 21 5.56 -24.65 -6.86
N PRO A 22 5.17 -23.36 -6.92
CA PRO A 22 6.08 -22.32 -7.36
C PRO A 22 7.28 -22.33 -6.41
N GLU A 23 8.41 -22.80 -6.92
CA GLU A 23 9.70 -22.70 -6.28
C GLU A 23 9.91 -21.19 -6.03
N ILE A 24 9.73 -20.76 -4.78
CA ILE A 24 9.96 -19.38 -4.38
C ILE A 24 11.47 -19.20 -4.53
N LYS A 25 11.89 -18.73 -5.71
CA LYS A 25 13.28 -18.35 -5.95
C LYS A 25 13.65 -17.37 -4.86
N ASP A 26 14.66 -17.73 -4.08
CA ASP A 26 15.27 -16.83 -3.12
C ASP A 26 15.95 -15.70 -3.90
N ILE A 27 15.15 -14.67 -4.19
CA ILE A 27 15.53 -13.45 -4.88
C ILE A 27 16.65 -12.71 -4.14
N THR A 28 16.95 -13.04 -2.88
CA THR A 28 18.04 -12.42 -2.14
C THR A 28 19.42 -12.96 -2.56
N SER A 29 19.47 -14.15 -3.17
CA SER A 29 20.71 -14.73 -3.74
C SER A 29 20.93 -14.37 -5.21
N ASP A 30 19.97 -13.69 -5.85
CA ASP A 30 20.10 -13.25 -7.23
C ASP A 30 21.16 -12.12 -7.30
N PRO A 31 22.24 -12.29 -8.09
CA PRO A 31 23.27 -11.26 -8.22
C PRO A 31 22.72 -9.91 -8.68
N ILE A 32 21.65 -9.90 -9.48
CA ILE A 32 20.99 -8.67 -9.93
C ILE A 32 20.25 -8.00 -8.77
N ALA A 33 19.58 -8.78 -7.92
CA ALA A 33 18.91 -8.24 -6.74
C ALA A 33 19.91 -7.66 -5.74
N ALA A 34 21.05 -8.33 -5.53
CA ALA A 34 22.12 -7.83 -4.69
C ALA A 34 22.68 -6.50 -5.22
N GLU A 35 22.91 -6.39 -6.53
CA GLU A 35 23.35 -5.15 -7.17
C GLU A 35 22.30 -4.04 -7.04
N ALA A 36 21.01 -4.36 -7.23
CA ALA A 36 19.92 -3.41 -7.07
C ALA A 36 19.82 -2.88 -5.64
N VAL A 37 19.97 -3.73 -4.62
CA VAL A 37 19.99 -3.33 -3.20
C VAL A 37 21.20 -2.45 -2.91
N ALA A 38 22.38 -2.78 -3.44
CA ALA A 38 23.58 -1.97 -3.27
C ALA A 38 23.43 -0.57 -3.92
N LEU A 39 22.83 -0.49 -5.10
CA LEU A 39 22.53 0.78 -5.76
C LEU A 39 21.51 1.59 -4.95
N ALA A 40 20.40 0.97 -4.53
CA ALA A 40 19.37 1.63 -3.74
C ALA A 40 19.94 2.19 -2.42
N SER A 41 20.84 1.45 -1.77
CA SER A 41 21.52 1.89 -0.55
C SER A 41 22.35 3.15 -0.79
N ARG A 42 23.17 3.18 -1.85
CA ARG A 42 23.95 4.37 -2.21
C ARG A 42 23.07 5.58 -2.55
N LEU A 43 21.97 5.35 -3.26
CA LEU A 43 21.01 6.41 -3.57
C LEU A 43 20.39 6.99 -2.30
N LEU A 44 19.99 6.13 -1.36
CA LEU A 44 19.42 6.55 -0.09
C LEU A 44 20.42 7.35 0.76
N GLU A 45 21.67 6.88 0.87
CA GLU A 45 22.74 7.58 1.58
C GLU A 45 22.99 8.96 0.98
N THR A 46 23.06 9.03 -0.36
CA THR A 46 23.28 10.29 -1.08
C THR A 46 22.11 11.26 -0.87
N ALA A 47 20.87 10.77 -0.92
CA ALA A 47 19.68 11.57 -0.68
C ALA A 47 19.64 12.10 0.75
N HIS A 48 19.92 11.27 1.74
CA HIS A 48 19.98 11.68 3.15
C HIS A 48 21.10 12.70 3.41
N ALA A 49 22.26 12.57 2.75
CA ALA A 49 23.37 13.52 2.89
C ALA A 49 23.04 14.91 2.33
N GLN A 50 22.16 14.99 1.33
CA GLN A 50 21.71 16.24 0.70
C GLN A 50 20.43 16.81 1.33
N GLN A 51 19.80 16.08 2.26
CA GLN A 51 18.54 16.49 2.88
C GLN A 51 18.72 17.72 3.76
N SER A 52 17.94 18.75 3.48
CA SER A 52 17.87 19.96 4.29
C SER A 52 17.15 19.74 5.63
N ALA A 53 17.31 20.67 6.56
CA ALA A 53 16.61 20.63 7.84
C ALA A 53 15.07 20.75 7.68
N GLY A 54 14.59 21.45 6.64
CA GLY A 54 13.17 21.56 6.32
C GLY A 54 12.59 20.22 5.87
N GLU A 55 13.22 19.60 4.88
CA GLU A 55 12.82 18.29 4.37
C GLU A 55 12.87 17.20 5.45
N LYS A 56 13.83 17.28 6.38
CA LYS A 56 13.88 16.36 7.53
C LYS A 56 12.70 16.53 8.48
N ARG A 57 12.23 17.77 8.69
CA ARG A 57 11.04 18.05 9.51
C ARG A 57 9.78 17.54 8.81
N GLU A 58 9.64 17.80 7.51
CA GLU A 58 8.53 17.30 6.69
C GLU A 58 8.47 15.77 6.68
N ALA A 59 9.61 15.10 6.52
CA ALA A 59 9.69 13.64 6.59
C ALA A 59 9.27 13.11 7.97
N ALA A 60 9.66 13.78 9.05
CA ALA A 60 9.24 13.41 10.41
C ALA A 60 7.73 13.63 10.63
N GLN A 61 7.16 14.71 10.08
CA GLN A 61 5.71 14.95 10.09
C GLN A 61 4.97 13.84 9.34
N MET A 62 5.46 13.47 8.14
CA MET A 62 4.90 12.38 7.35
C MET A 62 4.98 11.04 8.08
N SER A 63 6.10 10.74 8.76
CA SER A 63 6.25 9.52 9.55
C SER A 63 5.20 9.44 10.68
N ARG A 64 4.98 10.55 11.39
CA ARG A 64 3.93 10.61 12.43
C ARG A 64 2.54 10.40 11.85
N LEU A 65 2.23 11.00 10.70
CA LEU A 65 0.98 10.74 9.99
C LEU A 65 0.87 9.26 9.57
N MET A 66 1.95 8.63 9.11
CA MET A 66 1.95 7.22 8.74
C MET A 66 1.68 6.28 9.93
N GLU A 67 2.01 6.69 11.14
CA GLU A 67 1.73 5.95 12.37
C GLU A 67 0.30 6.19 12.89
N ASP A 68 -0.27 7.38 12.62
CA ASP A 68 -1.65 7.73 12.99
C ASP A 68 -2.68 7.27 11.94
N LYS A 69 -3.28 6.10 12.17
CA LYS A 69 -4.35 5.57 11.30
C LYS A 69 -5.59 6.46 11.28
N ALA A 70 -5.96 7.06 12.41
CA ALA A 70 -7.16 7.89 12.50
C ALA A 70 -6.93 9.23 11.79
N GLY A 71 -5.77 9.86 12.01
CA GLY A 71 -5.35 11.08 11.32
C GLY A 71 -5.25 10.91 9.80
N LYS A 72 -4.75 9.76 9.31
CA LYS A 72 -4.78 9.46 7.86
C LYS A 72 -6.19 9.39 7.30
N ALA A 73 -7.09 8.69 7.97
CA ALA A 73 -8.47 8.56 7.53
C ALA A 73 -9.18 9.92 7.52
N PHE A 74 -8.98 10.72 8.57
CA PHE A 74 -9.44 12.11 8.64
C PHE A 74 -8.90 12.94 7.47
N LEU A 75 -7.59 12.90 7.22
CA LEU A 75 -6.94 13.72 6.19
C LEU A 75 -7.45 13.35 4.80
N PHE A 76 -7.59 12.06 4.51
CA PHE A 76 -8.14 11.59 3.23
C PHE A 76 -9.60 12.01 3.05
N ALA A 77 -10.44 11.86 4.08
CA ALA A 77 -11.82 12.31 4.03
C ALA A 77 -11.89 13.83 3.83
N MET A 78 -11.08 14.61 4.55
CA MET A 78 -11.01 16.06 4.39
C MET A 78 -10.65 16.46 2.96
N VAL A 79 -9.56 15.91 2.40
CA VAL A 79 -9.09 16.26 1.06
C VAL A 79 -10.10 15.83 0.00
N ASP A 80 -10.63 14.60 0.08
CA ASP A 80 -11.56 14.09 -0.92
C ASP A 80 -12.93 14.77 -0.85
N GLU A 81 -13.46 14.97 0.35
CA GLU A 81 -14.83 15.43 0.51
C GLU A 81 -14.94 16.95 0.59
N THR A 82 -14.01 17.62 1.28
CA THR A 82 -14.08 19.08 1.49
C THR A 82 -13.41 19.85 0.35
N PHE A 83 -12.21 19.45 -0.08
CA PHE A 83 -11.46 20.22 -1.09
C PHE A 83 -11.90 19.96 -2.53
N ARG A 84 -12.52 18.81 -2.83
CA ARG A 84 -13.14 18.58 -4.16
C ARG A 84 -14.52 19.22 -4.30
N ALA A 85 -15.11 19.77 -3.24
CA ALA A 85 -16.42 20.41 -3.32
C ALA A 85 -16.31 21.78 -4.01
N SER A 86 -17.04 21.97 -5.11
CA SER A 86 -17.03 23.21 -5.90
C SER A 86 -17.79 24.38 -5.25
N GLN A 87 -18.59 24.12 -4.21
CA GLN A 87 -19.39 25.13 -3.53
C GLN A 87 -19.03 25.22 -2.04
N SER A 88 -18.72 26.43 -1.57
CA SER A 88 -18.25 26.68 -0.20
C SER A 88 -19.24 26.21 0.88
N LYS A 89 -20.55 26.30 0.62
CA LYS A 89 -21.59 25.82 1.55
C LYS A 89 -21.56 24.30 1.71
N VAL A 90 -21.28 23.57 0.64
CA VAL A 90 -21.17 22.11 0.64
C VAL A 90 -19.88 21.69 1.33
N ALA A 91 -18.77 22.35 1.02
CA ALA A 91 -17.48 22.14 1.69
C ALA A 91 -17.61 22.32 3.21
N ALA A 92 -18.20 23.43 3.67
CA ALA A 92 -18.38 23.69 5.11
C ALA A 92 -19.28 22.65 5.81
N ARG A 93 -20.29 22.11 5.13
CA ARG A 93 -21.13 21.04 5.68
C ARG A 93 -20.34 19.74 5.81
N ARG A 94 -19.57 19.36 4.77
CA ARG A 94 -18.75 18.14 4.76
C ARG A 94 -17.65 18.21 5.82
N TRP A 95 -16.96 19.33 5.91
CA TRP A 95 -16.00 19.62 6.97
C TRP A 95 -16.55 19.36 8.38
N ARG A 96 -17.76 19.85 8.68
CA ARG A 96 -18.41 19.60 9.98
C ARG A 96 -18.75 18.13 10.20
N GLY A 97 -19.14 17.40 9.15
CA GLY A 97 -19.38 15.96 9.22
C GLY A 97 -18.11 15.20 9.58
N ILE A 98 -17.02 15.49 8.88
CA ILE A 98 -15.71 14.87 9.13
C ILE A 98 -15.23 15.15 10.55
N MET A 99 -15.37 16.39 11.05
CA MET A 99 -15.05 16.73 12.43
C MET A 99 -15.91 15.99 13.46
N TYR A 100 -17.18 15.70 13.14
CA TYR A 100 -18.06 14.93 13.99
C TYR A 100 -17.69 13.44 14.01
N ASP A 101 -17.35 12.88 12.85
CA ASP A 101 -17.09 11.44 12.68
C ASP A 101 -15.72 11.02 13.21
N PHE A 102 -14.71 11.89 13.06
CA PHE A 102 -13.32 11.59 13.40
C PHE A 102 -12.80 12.35 14.63
N GLY A 103 -13.54 13.35 15.11
CA GLY A 103 -13.08 14.26 16.17
C GLY A 103 -12.06 15.29 15.66
N ILE A 104 -11.42 16.00 16.60
CA ILE A 104 -10.33 16.93 16.29
C ILE A 104 -9.04 16.12 16.24
N PRO A 105 -8.37 16.03 15.09
CA PRO A 105 -7.15 15.25 14.98
C PRO A 105 -5.99 15.96 15.67
N GLU A 106 -5.10 15.19 16.29
CA GLU A 106 -3.88 15.71 16.94
C GLU A 106 -2.86 16.20 15.89
N TYR A 107 -2.94 15.67 14.67
CA TYR A 107 -2.19 16.11 13.49
C TYR A 107 -3.15 16.66 12.41
N PRO A 108 -2.87 17.78 11.71
CA PRO A 108 -1.62 18.54 11.64
C PRO A 108 -1.55 19.71 12.65
N ALA A 109 -2.14 19.60 13.84
CA ALA A 109 -2.36 20.73 14.75
C ALA A 109 -1.10 21.43 15.32
N GLN A 110 0.10 21.05 14.90
CA GLN A 110 1.36 21.72 15.25
C GLN A 110 2.05 22.30 14.01
N GLU A 111 1.56 23.45 13.56
CA GLU A 111 2.37 24.54 12.98
C GLU A 111 1.53 25.83 12.91
N LEU A 112 1.51 26.57 14.03
CA LEU A 112 1.26 28.01 14.10
C LEU A 112 2.41 28.63 14.90
N GLN A 113 3.61 28.69 14.32
CA GLN A 113 4.70 29.58 14.75
C GLN A 113 5.48 30.07 13.53
#